data_AF-A0A7C1KZF4-F1
#
_entry.id   AF-A0A7C1KZF4-F1
#
_cell.length_a   1.000
_cell.length_b   1.000
_cell.length_c   1.000
_cell.angle_alpha   90.00
_cell.angle_beta   90.00
_cell.angle_gamma   90.00
#
_symmetry.space_group_name_H-M   'P 1'
#
loop_
_entity.id
_entity.type
_entity.pdbx_description
1 polymer ?
#
loop_
_entity_poly.entity_id
_entity_poly.type
_entity_poly.pdbx_seq_one_letter_code
_entity_poly.pdbx_strand_id
1 'polypeptide(L)'
;MKIIIKIFSIIALSALLFTGCNNQSETLETKELHHEETESMVELTPAQYKVAGIELGKVEQKNLSSIIKVNGVLEAPPQSLVSISAILGGFVKSTNLLHGSRVTKGDAVVVMEHPDYIQLQQDYLDSKSKLVYLELAYKRQKGLREKNVSSAKIFQQTTADYKSAKARVNALEEKLALIEINAEQLQESEKISRTVTIHSPIDGYVSKVNINIGKYVNPADVMFEIVNTEHLH
;
A
#
# COMPACT_ATOMS: atom_id res chain seq x y z
N MET A 1 40.13 -25.10 -72.69
CA MET A 1 40.51 -23.83 -73.34
C MET A 1 40.77 -24.13 -74.82
N LYS A 2 40.11 -23.40 -75.73
CA LYS A 2 40.35 -23.34 -77.19
C LYS A 2 39.96 -24.57 -78.04
N ILE A 3 38.65 -24.69 -78.36
CA ILE A 3 38.01 -25.30 -79.57
C ILE A 3 36.45 -25.26 -79.48
N ILE A 4 35.90 -24.53 -78.50
CA ILE A 4 34.89 -23.50 -78.82
C ILE A 4 35.33 -22.81 -80.12
N ILE A 5 34.39 -22.52 -81.02
CA ILE A 5 34.57 -21.88 -82.34
C ILE A 5 34.74 -22.85 -83.51
N LYS A 6 34.88 -24.16 -83.30
CA LYS A 6 34.71 -25.15 -84.38
C LYS A 6 33.32 -25.80 -84.37
N ILE A 7 32.33 -25.30 -85.08
CA ILE A 7 32.25 -24.13 -85.94
C ILE A 7 30.76 -23.80 -85.88
N PHE A 8 30.45 -22.67 -85.26
CA PHE A 8 29.13 -22.07 -85.10
C PHE A 8 28.55 -21.60 -86.46
N SER A 9 28.93 -22.24 -87.57
CA SER A 9 28.74 -21.72 -88.93
C SER A 9 28.22 -22.76 -89.92
N ILE A 10 28.01 -24.02 -89.53
CA ILE A 10 27.72 -25.08 -90.51
C ILE A 10 26.26 -25.53 -90.56
N ILE A 11 25.41 -25.15 -89.60
CA ILE A 11 23.98 -25.57 -89.63
C ILE A 11 23.04 -24.37 -89.85
N ALA A 12 23.62 -23.18 -90.08
CA ALA A 12 23.01 -22.14 -90.90
C ALA A 12 23.31 -22.41 -92.38
N LEU A 13 22.86 -23.56 -92.89
CA LEU A 13 22.81 -23.76 -94.33
C LEU A 13 21.85 -24.90 -94.64
N SER A 14 20.84 -24.55 -95.42
CA SER A 14 20.28 -25.44 -96.43
C SER A 14 19.53 -26.64 -95.87
N ALA A 15 18.25 -26.81 -96.13
CA ALA A 15 17.45 -26.30 -97.22
C ALA A 15 16.08 -26.94 -96.97
N LEU A 16 15.04 -26.13 -96.97
CA LEU A 16 14.16 -26.04 -98.13
C LEU A 16 13.35 -27.33 -98.34
N LEU A 17 12.03 -27.13 -98.24
CA LEU A 17 10.96 -27.90 -98.88
C LEU A 17 10.59 -29.22 -98.16
N PHE A 18 9.41 -29.24 -97.55
CA PHE A 18 8.22 -29.78 -98.23
C PHE A 18 6.93 -29.38 -97.49
N THR A 19 6.01 -28.90 -98.31
CA THR A 19 4.58 -28.59 -98.16
C THR A 19 3.72 -29.53 -97.29
N GLY A 20 2.63 -29.01 -96.70
CA GLY A 20 1.42 -29.81 -96.47
C GLY A 20 0.45 -29.28 -95.39
N CYS A 21 -0.79 -28.97 -95.80
CA CYS A 21 -1.95 -28.57 -94.98
C CYS A 21 -2.32 -29.59 -93.89
N ASN A 22 -2.98 -29.16 -92.80
CA ASN A 22 -4.44 -29.30 -92.61
C ASN A 22 -4.90 -28.81 -91.23
N ASN A 23 -6.12 -28.28 -91.19
CA ASN A 23 -6.81 -27.72 -90.04
C ASN A 23 -7.66 -28.82 -89.38
N GLN A 24 -7.44 -29.15 -88.09
CA GLN A 24 -8.47 -29.60 -87.15
C GLN A 24 -7.91 -29.87 -85.74
N SER A 25 -8.54 -29.19 -84.78
CA SER A 25 -8.96 -29.54 -83.41
C SER A 25 -8.27 -30.61 -82.56
N GLU A 26 -8.36 -30.35 -81.24
CA GLU A 26 -8.20 -31.25 -80.08
C GLU A 26 -6.74 -31.61 -79.71
N THR A 27 -6.33 -31.84 -78.47
CA THR A 27 -6.80 -31.61 -77.10
C THR A 27 -5.52 -31.82 -76.25
N LEU A 28 -5.51 -31.22 -75.07
CA LEU A 28 -4.49 -31.29 -74.02
C LEU A 28 -3.94 -32.69 -73.73
N GLU A 29 -2.64 -32.73 -73.42
CA GLU A 29 -1.97 -33.44 -72.30
C GLU A 29 -0.44 -33.35 -72.53
N THR A 30 0.50 -33.22 -71.59
CA THR A 30 0.61 -33.49 -70.14
C THR A 30 1.85 -32.72 -69.64
N LYS A 31 1.86 -32.23 -68.38
CA LYS A 31 2.90 -32.57 -67.38
C LYS A 31 2.60 -31.91 -66.04
N GLU A 32 2.12 -32.72 -65.11
CA GLU A 32 2.13 -32.38 -63.68
C GLU A 32 3.58 -32.36 -63.17
N LEU A 33 3.93 -31.29 -62.45
CA LEU A 33 4.97 -31.32 -61.43
C LEU A 33 4.25 -31.24 -60.08
N HIS A 34 4.36 -32.33 -59.32
CA HIS A 34 4.02 -32.37 -57.89
C HIS A 34 4.79 -31.27 -57.15
N HIS A 35 4.07 -30.31 -56.57
CA HIS A 35 4.61 -29.37 -55.60
C HIS A 35 4.06 -29.74 -54.23
N GLU A 36 4.94 -30.05 -53.29
CA GLU A 36 4.59 -30.16 -51.87
C GLU A 36 4.14 -28.78 -51.39
N GLU A 37 2.82 -28.60 -51.22
CA GLU A 37 2.27 -27.40 -50.62
C GLU A 37 2.66 -27.36 -49.13
N THR A 38 3.63 -26.53 -48.79
CA THR A 38 3.68 -25.99 -47.43
C THR A 38 2.57 -24.93 -47.34
N GLU A 39 1.58 -25.15 -46.47
CA GLU A 39 0.32 -24.37 -46.37
C GLU A 39 0.46 -22.84 -46.16
N SER A 40 1.69 -22.31 -46.15
CA SER A 40 1.99 -20.89 -45.91
C SER A 40 2.98 -20.26 -46.89
N MET A 41 3.30 -20.93 -48.02
CA MET A 41 4.13 -20.36 -49.07
C MET A 41 3.39 -20.34 -50.41
N VAL A 42 3.27 -19.14 -51.00
CA VAL A 42 2.67 -18.96 -52.32
C VAL A 42 3.78 -18.72 -53.33
N GLU A 43 3.89 -19.60 -54.32
CA GLU A 43 4.81 -19.44 -55.45
C GLU A 43 4.09 -18.85 -56.66
N LEU A 44 4.71 -17.87 -57.33
CA LEU A 44 4.13 -17.20 -58.50
C LEU A 44 5.09 -17.28 -59.69
N THR A 45 4.52 -17.52 -60.87
CA THR A 45 5.29 -17.44 -62.12
C THR A 45 5.59 -15.97 -62.47
N PRO A 46 6.65 -15.68 -63.26
CA PRO A 46 7.01 -14.30 -63.63
C PRO A 46 5.90 -13.52 -64.33
N ALA A 47 5.06 -14.21 -65.11
CA ALA A 47 3.89 -13.61 -65.77
C ALA A 47 2.80 -13.24 -64.75
N GLN A 48 2.53 -14.12 -63.78
CA GLN A 48 1.57 -13.87 -62.70
C GLN A 48 2.04 -12.75 -61.77
N TYR A 49 3.33 -12.70 -61.43
CA TYR A 49 3.93 -11.61 -60.65
C TYR A 49 3.74 -10.25 -61.32
N LYS A 50 3.93 -10.20 -62.65
CA LYS A 50 3.80 -8.97 -63.45
C LYS A 50 2.34 -8.53 -63.65
N VAL A 51 1.41 -9.46 -63.83
CA VAL A 51 -0.03 -9.15 -63.94
C VAL A 51 -0.60 -8.71 -62.59
N ALA A 52 -0.12 -9.30 -61.49
CA ALA A 52 -0.56 -8.98 -60.13
C ALA A 52 0.01 -7.66 -59.58
N GLY A 53 0.98 -7.04 -60.27
CA GLY A 53 1.51 -5.72 -59.89
C GLY A 53 2.23 -5.72 -58.53
N ILE A 54 2.88 -6.82 -58.17
CA ILE A 54 3.49 -6.97 -56.84
C ILE A 54 4.75 -6.09 -56.75
N GLU A 55 4.76 -5.18 -55.77
CA GLU A 55 5.90 -4.34 -55.43
C GLU A 55 6.52 -4.80 -54.11
N LEU A 56 7.85 -4.90 -54.08
CA LEU A 56 8.60 -5.27 -52.87
C LEU A 56 9.14 -4.01 -52.20
N GLY A 57 8.71 -3.77 -50.97
CA GLY A 57 9.33 -2.80 -50.07
C GLY A 57 10.52 -3.40 -49.32
N LYS A 58 11.49 -2.57 -48.92
CA LYS A 58 12.51 -2.97 -47.94
C LYS A 58 11.97 -2.73 -46.53
N VAL A 59 12.37 -3.57 -45.57
CA VAL A 59 12.06 -3.35 -44.15
C VAL A 59 12.82 -2.09 -43.69
N GLU A 60 12.07 -1.06 -43.29
CA GLU A 60 12.63 0.17 -42.74
C GLU A 60 12.31 0.29 -41.25
N GLN A 61 13.34 0.52 -40.44
CA GLN A 61 13.13 0.89 -39.05
C GLN A 61 12.68 2.36 -38.99
N LYS A 62 11.48 2.59 -38.47
CA LYS A 62 10.93 3.93 -38.25
C LYS A 62 10.67 4.14 -36.77
N ASN A 63 11.02 5.31 -36.27
CA ASN A 63 10.67 5.71 -34.91
C ASN A 63 9.15 5.94 -34.85
N LEU A 64 8.43 4.99 -34.26
CA LEU A 64 7.00 5.12 -34.00
C LEU A 64 6.81 5.86 -32.67
N SER A 65 6.61 7.17 -32.71
CA SER A 65 6.29 7.96 -31.53
C SER A 65 4.78 7.90 -31.26
N SER A 66 4.29 6.80 -30.70
CA SER A 66 2.91 6.72 -30.21
C SER A 66 2.85 7.28 -28.79
N ILE A 67 2.28 8.47 -28.63
CA ILE A 67 2.02 9.05 -27.30
C ILE A 67 0.81 8.32 -26.72
N ILE A 68 1.02 7.50 -25.69
CA ILE A 68 -0.06 6.89 -24.91
C ILE A 68 -0.43 7.87 -23.79
N LYS A 69 -1.63 8.45 -23.87
CA LYS A 69 -2.17 9.28 -22.78
C LYS A 69 -2.71 8.37 -21.69
N VAL A 70 -2.19 8.50 -20.48
CA VAL A 70 -2.66 7.78 -19.30
C VAL A 70 -3.16 8.77 -18.24
N ASN A 71 -4.13 8.33 -17.45
CA ASN A 71 -4.53 9.03 -16.24
C ASN A 71 -3.78 8.40 -15.06
N GLY A 72 -3.31 9.21 -14.12
CA GLY A 72 -2.66 8.76 -12.89
C GLY A 72 -3.24 9.51 -11.70
N VAL A 73 -3.07 8.93 -10.51
CA VAL A 73 -3.40 9.57 -9.24
C VAL A 73 -2.11 9.70 -8.45
N LEU A 74 -1.92 10.86 -7.81
CA LEU A 74 -0.81 11.07 -6.88
C LEU A 74 -1.24 10.54 -5.51
N GLU A 75 -0.61 9.47 -5.05
CA GLU A 75 -0.80 8.96 -3.69
C GLU A 75 0.49 9.11 -2.90
N ALA A 76 0.36 9.53 -1.66
CA ALA A 76 1.51 9.60 -0.76
C ALA A 76 1.98 8.18 -0.39
N PRO A 77 3.30 7.94 -0.30
CA PRO A 77 3.81 6.65 0.13
C PRO A 77 3.30 6.32 1.55
N PRO A 78 3.01 5.05 1.88
CA PRO A 78 2.49 4.67 3.18
C PRO A 78 3.36 5.12 4.37
N GLN A 79 4.67 5.28 4.14
CA GLN A 79 5.62 5.74 5.17
C GLN A 79 5.40 7.21 5.59
N SER A 80 4.79 8.02 4.71
CA SER A 80 4.52 9.43 4.97
C SER A 80 3.08 9.68 5.43
N LEU A 81 2.25 8.63 5.53
CA LEU A 81 0.86 8.70 5.95
C LEU A 81 0.72 8.18 7.39
N VAL A 82 0.18 9.01 8.27
CA VAL A 82 -0.15 8.63 9.65
C VAL A 82 -1.64 8.77 9.89
N SER A 83 -2.27 7.68 10.34
CA SER A 83 -3.66 7.66 10.74
C SER A 83 -3.78 7.90 12.24
N ILE A 84 -4.55 8.91 12.62
CA ILE A 84 -4.89 9.19 14.02
C ILE A 84 -6.21 8.49 14.33
N SER A 85 -6.16 7.49 15.20
CA SER A 85 -7.33 6.73 15.67
C SER A 85 -7.62 6.98 17.14
N ALA A 86 -8.88 6.81 17.54
CA ALA A 86 -9.25 6.86 18.95
C ALA A 86 -8.78 5.57 19.67
N ILE A 87 -8.10 5.73 20.81
CA ILE A 87 -7.65 4.58 21.63
C ILE A 87 -8.79 4.09 22.54
N LEU A 88 -9.55 5.05 23.08
CA LEU A 88 -10.78 4.80 23.81
C LEU A 88 -11.94 5.47 23.08
N GLY A 89 -13.13 4.91 23.24
CA GLY A 89 -14.35 5.46 22.64
C GLY A 89 -14.74 6.78 23.27
N GLY A 90 -15.36 7.65 22.48
CA GLY A 90 -15.78 8.97 22.96
C GLY A 90 -16.56 9.78 21.94
N PHE A 91 -17.16 10.86 22.43
CA PHE A 91 -17.81 11.85 21.59
C PHE A 91 -16.84 12.96 21.21
N VAL A 92 -16.88 13.39 19.95
CA VAL A 92 -16.09 14.52 19.46
C VAL A 92 -16.69 15.81 20.01
N LYS A 93 -15.98 16.46 20.92
CA LYS A 93 -16.40 17.74 21.50
C LYS A 93 -16.07 18.91 20.59
N SER A 94 -14.85 18.93 20.06
CA SER A 94 -14.39 19.96 19.13
C SER A 94 -13.21 19.48 18.30
N THR A 95 -13.10 20.01 17.08
CA THR A 95 -11.91 19.86 16.23
C THR A 95 -11.71 21.16 15.46
N ASN A 96 -10.44 21.54 15.27
CA ASN A 96 -10.07 22.75 14.54
C ASN A 96 -9.50 22.44 13.16
N LEU A 97 -9.47 21.16 12.77
CA LEU A 97 -8.81 20.72 11.55
C LEU A 97 -9.79 20.54 10.40
N LEU A 98 -9.36 20.98 9.22
CA LEU A 98 -10.05 20.81 7.96
C LEU A 98 -9.14 20.06 6.98
N HIS A 99 -9.73 19.55 5.91
CA HIS A 99 -8.96 18.98 4.81
C HIS A 99 -7.97 20.02 4.26
N GLY A 100 -6.70 19.63 4.12
CA GLY A 100 -5.60 20.51 3.68
C GLY A 100 -5.04 21.42 4.78
N SER A 101 -5.52 21.37 6.02
CA SER A 101 -4.92 22.12 7.12
C SER A 101 -3.48 21.65 7.39
N ARG A 102 -2.57 22.61 7.60
CA ARG A 102 -1.21 22.33 8.08
C ARG A 102 -1.25 22.03 9.58
N VAL A 103 -0.53 21.01 9.99
CA VAL A 103 -0.38 20.59 11.39
C VAL A 103 1.09 20.37 11.70
N THR A 104 1.49 20.73 12.90
CA THR A 104 2.82 20.43 13.44
C THR A 104 2.73 19.36 14.52
N LYS A 105 3.84 18.67 14.76
CA LYS A 105 3.94 17.66 15.80
C LYS A 105 3.63 18.30 17.16
N GLY A 106 2.66 17.73 17.87
CA GLY A 106 2.18 18.22 19.16
C GLY A 106 0.96 19.15 19.07
N ASP A 107 0.50 19.54 17.87
CA ASP A 107 -0.71 20.35 17.75
C ASP A 107 -1.96 19.57 18.17
N ALA A 108 -2.89 20.24 18.84
CA ALA A 108 -4.17 19.67 19.24
C ALA A 108 -5.08 19.44 18.02
N VAL A 109 -5.41 18.18 17.74
CA VAL A 109 -6.15 17.74 16.55
C VAL A 109 -7.65 17.68 16.86
N VAL A 110 -8.00 17.02 17.96
CA VAL A 110 -9.38 16.80 18.39
C VAL A 110 -9.46 16.73 19.90
N VAL A 111 -10.55 17.27 20.43
CA VAL A 111 -10.94 17.10 21.83
C VAL A 111 -12.11 16.13 21.88
N MET A 112 -11.95 15.05 22.62
CA MET A 112 -12.98 14.04 22.84
C MET A 112 -13.48 14.09 24.28
N GLU A 113 -14.71 13.65 24.51
CA GLU A 113 -15.27 13.50 25.85
C GLU A 113 -16.02 12.18 26.02
N HIS A 114 -15.85 11.55 27.18
CA HIS A 114 -16.51 10.29 27.52
C HIS A 114 -16.53 10.05 29.03
N PRO A 115 -17.58 9.43 29.60
CA PRO A 115 -17.62 9.04 31.01
C PRO A 115 -16.46 8.12 31.43
N ASP A 116 -15.99 7.24 30.53
CA ASP A 116 -14.90 6.30 30.86
C ASP A 116 -13.58 7.03 31.19
N TYR A 117 -13.36 8.23 30.67
CA TYR A 117 -12.19 9.05 31.05
C TYR A 117 -12.26 9.45 32.51
N ILE A 118 -13.46 9.77 33.00
CA ILE A 118 -13.72 10.11 34.41
C ILE A 118 -13.48 8.88 35.27
N GLN A 119 -14.04 7.72 34.88
CA GLN A 119 -13.90 6.48 35.63
C GLN A 119 -12.43 6.04 35.73
N LEU A 120 -11.67 6.13 34.64
CA LEU A 120 -10.26 5.73 34.64
C LEU A 120 -9.40 6.61 35.58
N GLN A 121 -9.65 7.92 35.58
CA GLN A 121 -8.97 8.86 36.46
C GLN A 121 -9.35 8.62 37.93
N GLN A 122 -10.63 8.38 38.21
CA GLN A 122 -11.11 8.02 39.54
C GLN A 122 -10.46 6.73 40.04
N ASP A 123 -10.49 5.66 39.22
CA ASP A 123 -9.91 4.36 39.56
C ASP A 123 -8.41 4.47 39.89
N TYR A 124 -7.68 5.34 39.17
CA TYR A 124 -6.28 5.63 39.45
C TYR A 124 -6.10 6.33 40.80
N LEU A 125 -6.82 7.42 41.06
CA LEU A 125 -6.73 8.18 42.31
C LEU A 125 -7.09 7.31 43.54
N ASP A 126 -8.14 6.51 43.43
CA ASP A 126 -8.57 5.56 44.46
C ASP A 126 -7.51 4.47 44.70
N SER A 127 -6.99 3.89 43.62
CA SER A 127 -5.95 2.84 43.70
C SER A 127 -4.65 3.39 44.27
N LYS A 128 -4.27 4.62 43.92
CA LYS A 128 -3.08 5.31 44.44
C LYS A 128 -3.21 5.56 45.94
N SER A 129 -4.35 6.08 46.37
CA SER A 129 -4.67 6.27 47.80
C SER A 129 -4.59 4.95 48.58
N LYS A 130 -5.12 3.87 48.00
CA LYS A 130 -5.03 2.53 48.61
C LYS A 130 -3.60 2.01 48.67
N LEU A 131 -2.79 2.24 47.64
CA LEU A 131 -1.38 1.87 47.59
C LEU A 131 -0.59 2.54 48.72
N VAL A 132 -0.78 3.85 48.93
CA VAL A 132 -0.12 4.58 50.03
C VAL A 132 -0.45 3.97 51.39
N TYR A 133 -1.73 3.66 51.63
CA TYR A 133 -2.16 2.98 52.86
C TYR A 133 -1.48 1.61 53.04
N LEU A 134 -1.45 0.78 51.99
CA LEU A 134 -0.85 -0.55 52.03
C LEU A 134 0.67 -0.51 52.15
N GLU A 135 1.32 0.50 51.58
CA GLU A 135 2.75 0.71 51.73
C GLU A 135 3.13 1.00 53.19
N LEU A 136 2.37 1.86 53.86
CA LEU A 136 2.56 2.14 55.29
C LEU A 136 2.32 0.88 56.14
N ALA A 137 1.28 0.09 55.82
CA ALA A 137 1.02 -1.17 56.49
C ALA A 137 2.15 -2.18 56.29
N TYR A 138 2.67 -2.32 55.06
CA TYR A 138 3.81 -3.18 54.75
C TYR A 138 5.07 -2.76 55.50
N LYS A 139 5.42 -1.46 55.50
CA LYS A 139 6.57 -0.93 56.25
C LYS A 139 6.46 -1.22 57.74
N ARG A 140 5.26 -1.03 58.32
CA ARG A 140 4.98 -1.35 59.73
C ARG A 140 5.14 -2.85 60.02
N GLN A 141 4.55 -3.72 59.20
CA GLN A 141 4.63 -5.17 59.40
C GLN A 141 6.04 -5.71 59.21
N LYS A 142 6.82 -5.13 58.29
CA LYS A 142 8.24 -5.43 58.10
C LYS A 142 9.04 -5.16 59.37
N GLY A 143 8.91 -3.96 59.96
CA GLY A 143 9.60 -3.61 61.19
C GLY A 143 9.18 -4.45 62.40
N LEU A 144 7.90 -4.83 62.51
CA LEU A 144 7.43 -5.76 63.55
C LEU A 144 7.98 -7.18 63.34
N ARG A 145 8.11 -7.63 62.09
CA ARG A 145 8.61 -8.96 61.75
C ARG A 145 10.09 -9.10 62.05
N GLU A 146 10.88 -8.06 61.75
CA GLU A 146 12.31 -7.97 62.08
C GLU A 146 12.55 -8.06 63.60
N LYS A 147 11.59 -7.58 64.40
CA LYS A 147 11.58 -7.70 65.86
C LYS A 147 10.91 -8.98 66.39
N ASN A 148 10.56 -9.92 65.50
CA ASN A 148 9.84 -11.16 65.82
C ASN A 148 8.48 -10.97 66.55
N VAL A 149 7.84 -9.81 66.40
CA VAL A 149 6.55 -9.48 67.04
C VAL A 149 5.37 -9.91 66.18
N SER A 150 5.47 -9.78 64.85
CA SER A 150 4.39 -10.14 63.93
C SER A 150 4.51 -11.56 63.37
N SER A 151 3.37 -12.19 63.09
CA SER A 151 3.32 -13.52 62.48
C SER A 151 3.75 -13.48 61.00
N ALA A 152 4.41 -14.55 60.55
CA ALA A 152 4.83 -14.68 59.15
C ALA A 152 3.64 -14.61 58.18
N LYS A 153 2.50 -15.21 58.55
CA LYS A 153 1.25 -15.19 57.76
C LYS A 153 0.75 -13.77 57.50
N ILE A 154 0.69 -12.93 58.54
CA ILE A 154 0.22 -11.54 58.40
C ILE A 154 1.18 -10.75 57.51
N PHE A 155 2.49 -10.90 57.72
CA PHE A 155 3.49 -10.23 56.88
C PHE A 155 3.39 -10.65 55.41
N GLN A 156 3.25 -11.96 55.14
CA GLN A 156 3.07 -12.49 53.78
C GLN A 156 1.81 -11.93 53.12
N GLN A 157 0.69 -11.89 53.85
CA GLN A 157 -0.57 -11.32 53.36
C GLN A 157 -0.41 -9.83 53.03
N THR A 158 0.09 -9.02 53.96
CA THR A 158 0.29 -7.58 53.74
C THR A 158 1.24 -7.31 52.58
N THR A 159 2.28 -8.15 52.41
CA THR A 159 3.20 -8.05 51.28
C THR A 159 2.50 -8.34 49.95
N ALA A 160 1.64 -9.36 49.91
CA ALA A 160 0.86 -9.70 48.73
C ALA A 160 -0.11 -8.57 48.37
N ASP A 161 -0.84 -8.03 49.35
CA ASP A 161 -1.78 -6.92 49.15
C ASP A 161 -1.07 -5.66 48.62
N TYR A 162 0.07 -5.30 49.21
CA TYR A 162 0.88 -4.17 48.75
C TYR A 162 1.37 -4.37 47.31
N LYS A 163 1.91 -5.55 46.98
CA LYS A 163 2.38 -5.85 45.62
C LYS A 163 1.24 -5.83 44.61
N SER A 164 0.07 -6.36 44.97
CA SER A 164 -1.12 -6.34 44.12
C SER A 164 -1.60 -4.91 43.85
N ALA A 165 -1.66 -4.07 44.88
CA ALA A 165 -2.05 -2.66 44.72
C ALA A 165 -1.03 -1.89 43.87
N LYS A 166 0.27 -2.16 44.05
CA LYS A 166 1.32 -1.55 43.24
C LYS A 166 1.17 -1.91 41.76
N ALA A 167 0.95 -3.19 41.46
CA ALA A 167 0.72 -3.64 40.08
C ALA A 167 -0.53 -2.99 39.46
N ARG A 168 -1.60 -2.83 40.24
CA ARG A 168 -2.83 -2.16 39.79
C ARG A 168 -2.60 -0.69 39.46
N VAL A 169 -1.87 0.04 40.30
CA VAL A 169 -1.52 1.45 40.06
C VAL A 169 -0.69 1.58 38.79
N ASN A 170 0.37 0.77 38.63
CA ASN A 170 1.18 0.78 37.42
C ASN A 170 0.34 0.51 36.16
N ALA A 171 -0.58 -0.46 36.21
CA ALA A 171 -1.45 -0.75 35.07
C ALA A 171 -2.40 0.41 34.72
N LEU A 172 -2.85 1.18 35.72
CA LEU A 172 -3.68 2.37 35.51
C LEU A 172 -2.87 3.55 34.99
N GLU A 173 -1.62 3.72 35.44
CA GLU A 173 -0.68 4.73 34.92
C GLU A 173 -0.45 4.53 33.42
N GLU A 174 -0.18 3.29 32.98
CA GLU A 174 -0.03 2.97 31.55
C GLU A 174 -1.31 3.23 30.75
N LYS A 175 -2.48 2.90 31.32
CA LYS A 175 -3.78 3.18 30.67
C LYS A 175 -4.04 4.69 30.50
N LEU A 176 -3.65 5.50 31.48
CA LEU A 176 -3.75 6.96 31.39
C LEU A 176 -2.76 7.52 30.35
N ALA A 177 -1.54 6.98 30.30
CA ALA A 177 -0.54 7.38 29.32
C ALA A 177 -0.99 7.11 27.88
N LEU A 178 -1.71 6.01 27.64
CA LEU A 178 -2.30 5.71 26.34
C LEU A 178 -3.27 6.79 25.85
N ILE A 179 -3.96 7.49 26.74
CA ILE A 179 -4.88 8.59 26.38
C ILE A 179 -4.25 9.97 26.65
N GLU A 180 -2.92 10.03 26.71
CA GLU A 180 -2.14 11.27 26.89
C GLU A 180 -2.50 12.05 28.18
N ILE A 181 -3.07 11.37 29.19
CA ILE A 181 -3.30 11.95 30.51
C ILE A 181 -2.07 11.70 31.38
N ASN A 182 -1.46 12.79 31.85
CA ASN A 182 -0.35 12.70 32.81
C ASN A 182 -0.87 12.32 34.21
N ALA A 183 -0.48 11.14 34.68
CA ALA A 183 -0.90 10.58 35.96
C ALA A 183 -0.33 11.34 37.18
N GLU A 184 0.84 11.97 37.05
CA GLU A 184 1.49 12.75 38.11
C GLU A 184 0.73 14.07 38.31
N GLN A 185 0.44 14.78 37.22
CA GLN A 185 -0.36 16.01 37.25
C GLN A 185 -1.78 15.75 37.77
N LEU A 186 -2.38 14.62 37.39
CA LEU A 186 -3.70 14.22 37.90
C LEU A 186 -3.65 13.98 39.42
N GLN A 187 -2.60 13.34 39.92
CA GLN A 187 -2.42 13.10 41.35
C GLN A 187 -2.23 14.41 42.13
N GLU A 188 -1.43 15.34 41.61
CA GLU A 188 -1.15 16.62 42.29
C GLU A 188 -2.36 17.55 42.32
N SER A 189 -3.12 17.58 41.22
CA SER A 189 -4.26 18.49 41.08
C SER A 189 -5.56 17.94 41.65
N GLU A 190 -5.71 16.61 41.74
CA GLU A 190 -6.94 15.89 42.07
C GLU A 190 -8.15 16.32 41.20
N LYS A 191 -7.89 16.93 40.04
CA LYS A 191 -8.91 17.44 39.12
C LYS A 191 -9.17 16.44 38.01
N ILE A 192 -10.33 15.79 38.07
CA ILE A 192 -10.78 14.89 37.03
C ILE A 192 -11.33 15.68 35.84
N SER A 193 -10.86 15.33 34.64
CA SER A 193 -11.35 15.89 33.38
C SER A 193 -12.31 14.91 32.69
N ARG A 194 -13.38 15.42 32.09
CA ARG A 194 -14.24 14.62 31.19
C ARG A 194 -13.70 14.57 29.75
N THR A 195 -12.66 15.35 29.45
CA THR A 195 -12.14 15.55 28.11
C THR A 195 -10.69 15.10 27.98
N VAL A 196 -10.36 14.56 26.81
CA VAL A 196 -8.99 14.23 26.38
C VAL A 196 -8.72 14.97 25.07
N THR A 197 -7.52 15.52 24.95
CA THR A 197 -7.03 16.13 23.72
C THR A 197 -6.08 15.16 23.05
N ILE A 198 -6.29 14.87 21.77
CA ILE A 198 -5.37 14.06 20.96
C ILE A 198 -4.48 15.00 20.16
N HIS A 199 -3.18 14.74 20.19
CA HIS A 199 -2.17 15.54 19.53
C HIS A 199 -1.66 14.90 18.22
N SER A 200 -1.10 15.73 17.32
CA SER A 200 -0.49 15.23 16.09
C SER A 200 0.88 14.59 16.36
N PRO A 201 1.14 13.36 15.88
CA PRO A 201 2.44 12.71 16.08
C PRO A 201 3.52 13.18 15.09
N ILE A 202 3.13 13.81 13.98
CA ILE A 202 4.02 14.24 12.89
C ILE A 202 3.68 15.65 12.40
N ASP A 203 4.64 16.28 11.74
CA ASP A 203 4.41 17.48 10.93
C ASP A 203 3.87 17.10 9.55
N GLY A 204 2.89 17.84 9.04
CA GLY A 204 2.30 17.57 7.74
C GLY A 204 1.00 18.32 7.43
N TYR A 205 0.22 17.73 6.54
CA TYR A 205 -1.09 18.24 6.11
C TYR A 205 -2.18 17.19 6.33
N VAL A 206 -3.36 17.65 6.71
CA VAL A 206 -4.53 16.78 6.90
C VAL A 206 -5.05 16.33 5.53
N SER A 207 -4.89 15.05 5.21
CA SER A 207 -5.38 14.44 3.97
C SER A 207 -6.88 14.13 4.03
N LYS A 208 -7.34 13.53 5.15
CA LYS A 208 -8.74 13.16 5.36
C LYS A 208 -9.22 13.49 6.77
N VAL A 209 -10.48 13.89 6.87
CA VAL A 209 -11.22 14.08 8.13
C VAL A 209 -12.49 13.23 8.10
N ASN A 210 -12.55 12.23 8.97
CA ASN A 210 -13.65 11.25 9.02
C ASN A 210 -14.66 11.51 10.16
N ILE A 211 -14.52 12.64 10.86
CA ILE A 211 -15.32 12.98 12.03
C ILE A 211 -15.96 14.37 11.93
N ASN A 212 -17.00 14.56 12.73
CA ASN A 212 -17.68 15.82 12.96
C ASN A 212 -18.05 15.98 14.43
N ILE A 213 -18.30 17.21 14.86
CA ILE A 213 -18.66 17.53 16.25
C ILE A 213 -19.94 16.77 16.65
N GLY A 214 -19.92 16.15 17.83
CA GLY A 214 -21.01 15.35 18.39
C GLY A 214 -21.02 13.88 17.96
N LYS A 215 -20.19 13.48 16.99
CA LYS A 215 -20.11 12.07 16.57
C LYS A 215 -19.43 11.21 17.62
N TYR A 216 -19.99 10.02 17.84
CA TYR A 216 -19.34 8.97 18.62
C TYR A 216 -18.31 8.24 17.76
N VAL A 217 -17.12 8.05 18.31
CA VAL A 217 -15.99 7.37 17.67
C VAL A 217 -15.67 6.13 18.50
N ASN A 218 -15.57 4.96 17.85
CA ASN A 218 -15.20 3.73 18.53
C ASN A 218 -13.66 3.63 18.67
N PRO A 219 -13.16 2.81 19.60
CA PRO A 219 -11.75 2.42 19.60
C PRO A 219 -11.33 1.90 18.22
N ALA A 220 -10.13 2.30 17.77
CA ALA A 220 -9.55 2.00 16.46
C ALA A 220 -10.18 2.71 15.24
N ASP A 221 -11.29 3.44 15.37
CA ASP A 221 -11.81 4.23 14.26
C ASP A 221 -10.82 5.36 13.90
N VAL A 222 -10.46 5.43 12.61
CA VAL A 222 -9.56 6.46 12.08
C VAL A 222 -10.30 7.79 11.96
N MET A 223 -9.86 8.79 12.72
CA MET A 223 -10.45 10.11 12.74
C MET A 223 -9.83 11.06 11.71
N PHE A 224 -8.50 11.02 11.59
CA PHE A 224 -7.73 11.87 10.69
C PHE A 224 -6.62 11.08 9.99
N GLU A 225 -6.30 11.48 8.77
CA GLU A 225 -5.08 11.05 8.07
C GLU A 225 -4.20 12.28 7.86
N ILE A 226 -2.95 12.22 8.31
CA ILE A 226 -1.94 13.28 8.12
C ILE A 226 -0.87 12.75 7.17
N VAL A 227 -0.53 13.56 6.17
CA VAL A 227 0.53 13.27 5.21
C VAL A 227 1.70 14.23 5.42
N ASN A 228 2.90 13.69 5.59
CA ASN A 228 4.14 14.47 5.51
C ASN A 228 4.55 14.65 4.04
N THR A 229 4.77 15.89 3.64
CA THR A 229 5.02 16.26 2.23
C THR A 229 6.49 16.59 1.93
N GLU A 230 7.42 16.42 2.88
CA GLU A 230 8.85 16.77 2.66
C GLU A 230 9.55 15.85 1.65
N HIS A 231 9.01 14.67 1.39
CA HIS A 231 9.56 13.68 0.46
C HIS A 231 8.50 13.10 -0.50
N LEU A 232 7.71 13.97 -1.15
CA LEU A 232 6.84 13.54 -2.25
C LEU A 232 7.66 13.46 -3.55
N HIS A 233 7.61 12.29 -4.22
CA HIS A 233 8.21 12.02 -5.53
C HIS A 233 7.13 11.75 -6.58
#